data_AF-A0A392MW96-F1
#
_entry.id   AF-A0A392MW96-F1
#
_cell.length_a   1.000
_cell.length_b   1.000
_cell.length_c   1.000
_cell.angle_alpha   90.00
_cell.angle_beta   90.00
_cell.angle_gamma   90.00
#
_symmetry.space_group_name_H-M   'P 1'
#
loop_
_entity.id
_entity.type
_entity.pdbx_description
1 polymer ?
#
loop_
_entity_poly.entity_id
_entity_poly.type
_entity_poly.pdbx_seq_one_letter_code
_entity_poly.pdbx_strand_id
1 'polypeptide(L)'
;MGRVIRAQRKGAGSVFKSHTHHRKGPARFRSLDFGERNGYLKGVVTDVIHDPGRGAPLAKVTFRHPFRYKKQNELFVAAEGLYTGQFIYCGKKATLVVGNVLPLRSIPEGAVICNVEGHVGDRGVFARASGDYAIVISHNPDNDTSRIKLPSGAKKIVPSDCRAMIGQVAGGGRTEKPLLKA
;
A
#
# COMPACT_ATOMS: atom_id res chain seq x y z
N MET A 1 45.03 -12.18 10.94
CA MET A 1 43.68 -11.79 11.42
C MET A 1 42.96 -11.06 10.29
N GLY A 2 41.80 -11.52 9.83
CA GLY A 2 41.08 -10.94 8.67
C GLY A 2 40.33 -9.66 9.02
N ARG A 3 40.17 -8.74 8.05
CA ARG A 3 39.34 -7.53 8.20
C ARG A 3 37.86 -7.84 7.95
N VAL A 4 36.97 -7.14 8.66
CA VAL A 4 35.51 -7.22 8.45
C VAL A 4 35.14 -6.60 7.10
N ILE A 5 34.47 -7.37 6.24
CA ILE A 5 34.08 -6.92 4.90
C ILE A 5 32.92 -5.92 4.94
N ARG A 6 32.80 -5.09 3.90
CA ARG A 6 31.72 -4.09 3.79
C ARG A 6 30.32 -4.70 3.90
N ALA A 7 30.11 -5.92 3.40
CA ALA A 7 28.82 -6.61 3.49
C ALA A 7 28.39 -6.85 4.94
N GLN A 8 29.31 -7.30 5.80
CA GLN A 8 29.06 -7.50 7.24
C GLN A 8 28.80 -6.16 7.95
N ARG A 9 29.51 -5.10 7.58
CA ARG A 9 29.35 -3.76 8.19
C ARG A 9 27.96 -3.14 7.97
N LYS A 10 27.21 -3.53 6.93
CA LYS A 10 25.87 -2.98 6.65
C LYS A 10 24.83 -3.35 7.71
N GLY A 11 24.98 -4.48 8.40
CA GLY A 11 24.06 -4.93 9.46
C GLY A 11 24.31 -4.32 10.84
N ALA A 12 25.47 -3.70 11.06
CA ALA A 12 25.91 -3.24 12.38
C ALA A 12 25.21 -1.94 12.88
N GLY A 13 24.34 -1.32 12.08
CA GLY A 13 23.61 -0.12 12.49
C GLY A 13 24.51 1.11 12.73
N SER A 14 25.58 1.27 11.95
CA SER A 14 26.46 2.45 12.00
C SER A 14 26.23 3.36 10.80
N VAL A 15 27.25 3.54 9.93
CA VAL A 15 27.26 4.48 8.80
C VAL A 15 26.21 4.16 7.73
N PHE A 16 25.76 2.90 7.66
CA PHE A 16 24.79 2.42 6.65
C PHE A 16 23.33 2.47 7.11
N LYS A 17 23.02 3.21 8.20
CA LYS A 17 21.65 3.47 8.63
C LYS A 17 20.88 4.28 7.57
N SER A 18 19.56 4.10 7.54
CA SER A 18 18.70 4.89 6.65
C SER A 18 18.62 6.35 7.11
N HIS A 19 18.66 7.28 6.15
CA HIS A 19 18.45 8.70 6.41
C HIS A 19 16.95 8.97 6.58
N THR A 20 16.49 9.09 7.82
CA THR A 20 15.05 9.18 8.15
C THR A 20 14.54 10.58 8.46
N HIS A 21 15.42 11.58 8.60
CA HIS A 21 15.09 12.92 9.08
C HIS A 21 13.94 13.61 8.31
N HIS A 22 13.92 13.52 6.99
CA HIS A 22 12.90 14.17 6.15
C HIS A 22 11.72 13.25 5.77
N ARG A 23 11.70 12.02 6.26
CA ARG A 23 10.63 11.07 5.96
C ARG A 23 9.32 11.55 6.58
N LYS A 24 8.25 11.56 5.80
CA LYS A 24 6.94 12.08 6.22
C LYS A 24 6.20 11.11 7.14
N GLY A 25 6.52 9.83 7.06
CA GLY A 25 5.99 8.79 7.93
C GLY A 25 5.83 7.45 7.22
N PRO A 26 5.43 6.41 7.94
CA PRO A 26 5.20 5.10 7.34
C PRO A 26 3.89 5.12 6.53
N ALA A 27 3.99 4.90 5.22
CA ALA A 27 2.80 4.67 4.40
C ALA A 27 2.18 3.31 4.76
N ARG A 28 0.94 3.29 5.24
CA ARG A 28 0.21 2.11 5.72
C ARG A 28 -1.29 2.34 5.57
N PHE A 29 -2.06 1.29 5.38
CA PHE A 29 -3.51 1.37 5.56
C PHE A 29 -3.87 1.79 6.98
N ARG A 30 -5.13 2.14 7.24
CA ARG A 30 -5.66 2.33 8.59
C ARG A 30 -5.57 1.02 9.39
N SER A 31 -5.61 1.12 10.71
CA SER A 31 -5.85 -0.02 11.60
C SER A 31 -7.14 -0.75 11.21
N LEU A 32 -7.10 -2.08 11.07
CA LEU A 32 -8.30 -2.86 10.78
C LEU A 32 -9.26 -2.82 11.97
N ASP A 33 -10.33 -2.04 11.86
CA ASP A 33 -11.35 -1.89 12.90
C ASP A 33 -12.69 -2.51 12.50
N PHE A 34 -13.67 -2.47 13.41
CA PHE A 34 -15.00 -3.02 13.19
C PHE A 34 -15.70 -2.42 11.97
N GLY A 35 -15.47 -1.12 11.70
CA GLY A 35 -16.09 -0.43 10.58
C GLY A 35 -15.56 -0.91 9.23
N GLU A 36 -14.28 -1.26 9.11
CA GLU A 36 -13.76 -1.90 7.88
C GLU A 36 -14.21 -3.34 7.73
N ARG A 37 -14.24 -4.10 8.82
CA ARG A 37 -14.59 -5.53 8.77
C ARG A 37 -16.04 -5.78 8.33
N ASN A 38 -16.97 -4.95 8.81
CA ASN A 38 -18.41 -5.16 8.62
C ASN A 38 -19.08 -4.15 7.69
N GLY A 39 -18.44 -3.02 7.40
CA GLY A 39 -19.00 -1.94 6.61
C GLY A 39 -17.96 -1.26 5.73
N TYR A 40 -17.98 0.06 5.73
CA TYR A 40 -16.96 0.90 5.12
C TYR A 40 -16.77 2.16 5.98
N LEU A 41 -15.59 2.76 5.94
CA LEU A 41 -15.43 4.16 6.33
C LEU A 41 -15.03 4.99 5.13
N LYS A 42 -15.53 6.22 5.17
CA LYS A 42 -15.20 7.28 4.23
C LYS A 42 -14.04 8.11 4.78
N GLY A 43 -12.99 8.25 3.98
CA GLY A 43 -11.88 9.17 4.16
C GLY A 43 -11.85 10.20 3.05
N VAL A 44 -11.17 11.33 3.29
CA VAL A 44 -10.92 12.37 2.28
C VAL A 44 -9.42 12.45 2.03
N VAL A 45 -9.02 12.44 0.76
CA VAL A 45 -7.65 12.79 0.39
C VAL A 45 -7.47 14.28 0.61
N THR A 46 -6.76 14.65 1.66
CA THR A 46 -6.49 16.07 1.95
C THR A 46 -5.37 16.62 1.08
N ASP A 47 -4.39 15.78 0.74
CA ASP A 47 -3.16 16.22 0.10
C ASP A 47 -2.45 15.02 -0.53
N VAL A 48 -1.74 15.24 -1.64
CA VAL A 48 -0.88 14.24 -2.29
C VAL A 48 0.55 14.78 -2.27
N ILE A 49 1.41 14.15 -1.48
CA ILE A 49 2.73 14.67 -1.13
C ILE A 49 3.86 13.73 -1.55
N HIS A 50 5.04 14.31 -1.75
CA HIS A 50 6.28 13.56 -1.91
C HIS A 50 6.90 13.21 -0.55
N ASP A 51 7.27 11.93 -0.38
CA ASP A 51 8.06 11.44 0.76
C ASP A 51 9.51 11.20 0.30
N PRO A 52 10.49 11.99 0.76
CA PRO A 52 11.88 11.88 0.33
C PRO A 52 12.41 10.45 0.43
N GLY A 53 12.98 9.91 -0.65
CA GLY A 53 13.42 8.52 -0.73
C GLY A 53 12.30 7.52 -1.09
N ARG A 54 11.14 7.98 -1.55
CA ARG A 54 10.16 7.18 -2.31
C ARG A 54 10.06 7.70 -3.73
N GLY A 55 9.88 6.79 -4.69
CA GLY A 55 9.43 7.16 -6.03
C GLY A 55 7.92 7.41 -6.09
N ALA A 56 7.14 6.64 -5.30
CA ALA A 56 5.69 6.75 -5.25
C ALA A 56 5.26 7.92 -4.35
N PRO A 57 4.29 8.75 -4.78
CA PRO A 57 3.70 9.76 -3.91
C PRO A 57 2.85 9.13 -2.81
N LEU A 58 2.66 9.88 -1.72
CA LEU A 58 1.81 9.49 -0.61
C LEU A 58 0.53 10.34 -0.60
N ALA A 59 -0.61 9.71 -0.33
CA ALA A 59 -1.86 10.38 -0.09
C ALA A 59 -2.06 10.58 1.42
N LYS A 60 -2.26 11.82 1.88
CA LYS A 60 -2.75 12.09 3.23
C LYS A 60 -4.26 11.92 3.25
N VAL A 61 -4.73 10.87 3.91
CA VAL A 61 -6.16 10.57 4.00
C VAL A 61 -6.63 10.87 5.41
N THR A 62 -7.63 11.74 5.52
CA THR A 62 -8.27 12.08 6.80
C THR A 62 -9.56 11.31 6.94
N PHE A 63 -9.63 10.48 7.97
CA PHE A 63 -10.82 9.77 8.40
C PHE A 63 -11.42 10.42 9.65
N ARG A 64 -12.71 10.22 9.89
CA ARG A 64 -13.32 10.49 11.19
C ARG A 64 -13.09 9.28 12.10
N HIS A 65 -12.64 9.53 13.33
CA HIS A 65 -12.42 8.45 14.29
C HIS A 65 -13.76 7.81 14.68
N PRO A 66 -13.87 6.46 14.69
CA PRO A 66 -15.14 5.78 14.90
C PRO A 66 -15.72 5.98 16.31
N PHE A 67 -14.87 6.07 17.33
CA PHE A 67 -15.31 6.09 18.74
C PHE A 67 -15.19 7.46 19.44
N ARG A 68 -14.54 8.45 18.81
CA ARG A 68 -14.18 9.72 19.47
C ARG A 68 -14.37 10.87 18.49
N TYR A 69 -14.67 12.06 19.01
CA TYR A 69 -14.71 13.27 18.19
C TYR A 69 -13.29 13.76 17.85
N LYS A 70 -12.63 13.04 16.93
CA LYS A 70 -11.28 13.32 16.45
C LYS A 70 -11.15 12.95 14.97
N LYS A 71 -10.27 13.66 14.25
CA LYS A 71 -9.81 13.27 12.91
C LYS A 71 -8.58 12.38 13.00
N GLN A 72 -8.56 11.30 12.24
CA GLN A 72 -7.44 10.37 12.12
C GLN A 72 -6.80 10.56 10.75
N ASN A 73 -5.56 11.05 10.74
CA ASN A 73 -4.79 11.25 9.52
C ASN A 73 -3.91 10.02 9.28
N GLU A 74 -4.04 9.41 8.12
CA GLU A 74 -3.24 8.27 7.69
C GLU A 74 -2.49 8.62 6.41
N LEU A 75 -1.32 8.00 6.24
CA LEU A 75 -0.50 8.15 5.04
C LEU A 75 -0.66 6.88 4.20
N PHE A 76 -1.34 6.98 3.07
CA PHE A 76 -1.52 5.87 2.15
C PHE A 76 -0.50 5.99 1.01
N VAL A 77 -0.16 4.86 0.39
CA VAL A 77 0.48 4.91 -0.94
C VAL A 77 -0.58 5.41 -1.91
N ALA A 78 -0.25 6.37 -2.76
CA ALA A 78 -1.21 6.90 -3.72
C ALA A 78 -1.36 5.93 -4.90
N ALA A 79 -2.60 5.56 -5.22
CA ALA A 79 -2.92 4.97 -6.51
C ALA A 79 -2.90 6.04 -7.61
N GLU A 80 -2.59 5.63 -8.83
CA GLU A 80 -2.67 6.50 -10.00
C GLU A 80 -4.11 6.99 -10.21
N GLY A 81 -4.26 8.28 -10.54
CA GLY A 81 -5.57 8.92 -10.67
C GLY A 81 -6.19 9.41 -9.35
N LEU A 82 -5.56 9.21 -8.19
CA LEU A 82 -5.99 9.85 -6.95
C LEU A 82 -5.82 11.37 -7.02
N TYR A 83 -6.82 12.12 -6.58
CA TYR A 83 -6.80 13.58 -6.53
C TYR A 83 -7.18 14.12 -5.13
N THR A 84 -6.80 15.36 -4.85
CA THR A 84 -7.13 16.04 -3.60
C THR A 84 -8.63 16.35 -3.53
N GLY A 85 -9.24 16.12 -2.38
CA GLY A 85 -10.69 16.18 -2.18
C GLY A 85 -11.43 14.87 -2.52
N GLN A 86 -10.77 13.89 -3.15
CA GLN A 86 -11.40 12.60 -3.45
C GLN A 86 -11.81 11.86 -2.17
N PHE A 87 -12.99 11.25 -2.21
CA PHE A 87 -13.41 10.32 -1.17
C PHE A 87 -12.84 8.93 -1.42
N ILE A 88 -12.18 8.38 -0.40
CA ILE A 88 -11.69 7.00 -0.37
C ILE A 88 -12.59 6.20 0.58
N TYR A 89 -13.07 5.06 0.11
CA TYR A 89 -13.87 4.13 0.92
C TYR A 89 -13.03 2.90 1.27
N CYS A 90 -12.93 2.61 2.56
CA CYS A 90 -12.17 1.47 3.08
C CYS A 90 -13.11 0.52 3.82
N GLY A 91 -13.20 -0.73 3.38
CA GLY A 91 -13.91 -1.80 4.10
C GLY A 91 -14.59 -2.81 3.18
N LYS A 92 -15.24 -3.81 3.79
CA LYS A 92 -15.91 -4.92 3.11
C LYS A 92 -17.05 -4.49 2.17
N LYS A 93 -17.77 -3.42 2.52
CA LYS A 93 -18.89 -2.87 1.72
C LYS A 93 -18.49 -1.67 0.87
N ALA A 94 -17.21 -1.38 0.73
CA ALA A 94 -16.75 -0.30 -0.15
C ALA A 94 -17.03 -0.67 -1.62
N THR A 95 -17.20 0.34 -2.46
CA THR A 95 -17.39 0.14 -3.91
C THR A 95 -16.05 -0.11 -4.60
N LEU A 96 -16.08 -0.83 -5.72
CA LEU A 96 -14.90 -1.10 -6.53
C LEU A 96 -14.57 0.12 -7.39
N VAL A 97 -13.81 1.04 -6.82
CA VAL A 97 -13.33 2.27 -7.50
C VAL A 97 -11.85 2.44 -7.19
N VAL A 98 -11.09 3.01 -8.13
CA VAL A 98 -9.66 3.29 -7.97
C VAL A 98 -9.41 4.10 -6.69
N GLY A 99 -8.44 3.64 -5.89
CA GLY A 99 -8.10 4.23 -4.60
C GLY A 99 -8.88 3.68 -3.40
N ASN A 100 -10.03 3.02 -3.61
CA ASN A 100 -10.75 2.35 -2.52
C ASN A 100 -9.99 1.11 -2.04
N VAL A 101 -10.21 0.76 -0.77
CA VAL A 101 -9.55 -0.37 -0.11
C VAL A 101 -10.60 -1.42 0.26
N LEU A 102 -10.46 -2.60 -0.31
CA LEU A 102 -11.39 -3.73 -0.14
C LEU A 102 -10.63 -4.99 0.29
N PRO A 103 -11.29 -5.94 0.96
CA PRO A 103 -10.74 -7.28 1.13
C PRO A 103 -10.66 -7.98 -0.23
N LEU A 104 -9.65 -8.82 -0.44
CA LEU A 104 -9.42 -9.52 -1.71
C LEU A 104 -10.64 -10.33 -2.17
N ARG A 105 -11.39 -10.97 -1.25
CA ARG A 105 -12.63 -11.69 -1.60
C ARG A 105 -13.69 -10.87 -2.34
N SER A 106 -13.67 -9.55 -2.19
CA SER A 106 -14.67 -8.65 -2.78
C SER A 106 -14.18 -8.04 -4.10
N ILE A 107 -12.95 -8.33 -4.50
CA ILE A 107 -12.32 -7.82 -5.71
C ILE A 107 -12.43 -8.93 -6.77
N PRO A 108 -12.89 -8.65 -8.00
CA PRO A 108 -13.01 -9.65 -9.05
C PRO A 108 -11.64 -10.09 -9.55
N GLU A 109 -11.62 -11.30 -10.10
CA GLU A 109 -10.45 -11.86 -10.77
C GLU A 109 -10.05 -10.97 -11.98
N GLY A 110 -8.75 -10.89 -12.23
CA GLY A 110 -8.18 -10.01 -13.25
C GLY A 110 -8.04 -8.55 -12.81
N ALA A 111 -8.59 -8.14 -11.67
CA ALA A 111 -8.46 -6.77 -11.18
C ALA A 111 -7.00 -6.40 -10.84
N VAL A 112 -6.64 -5.16 -11.15
CA VAL A 112 -5.36 -4.54 -10.82
C VAL A 112 -5.45 -3.92 -9.43
N ILE A 113 -4.53 -4.32 -8.56
CA ILE A 113 -4.50 -3.90 -7.16
C ILE A 113 -3.10 -3.47 -6.71
N CYS A 114 -3.03 -2.63 -5.69
CA CYS A 114 -1.79 -2.17 -5.08
C CYS A 114 -1.85 -2.17 -3.55
N ASN A 115 -0.68 -2.03 -2.92
CA ASN A 115 -0.51 -2.01 -1.47
C ASN A 115 -1.17 -3.21 -0.74
N VAL A 116 -1.06 -4.42 -1.30
CA VAL A 116 -1.76 -5.62 -0.82
C VAL A 116 -1.17 -6.10 0.51
N GLU A 117 -2.03 -6.52 1.43
CA GLU A 117 -1.62 -7.17 2.68
C GLU A 117 -1.11 -8.61 2.41
N GLY A 118 -0.07 -9.03 3.13
CA GLY A 118 0.38 -10.43 3.16
C GLY A 118 -0.23 -11.25 4.29
N HIS A 119 -0.58 -10.59 5.38
CA HIS A 119 -1.43 -11.13 6.44
C HIS A 119 -2.51 -10.10 6.79
N VAL A 120 -3.67 -10.58 7.19
CA VAL A 120 -4.83 -9.73 7.52
C VAL A 120 -4.43 -8.70 8.58
N GLY A 121 -4.52 -7.42 8.25
CA GLY A 121 -4.23 -6.32 9.17
C GLY A 121 -2.76 -5.89 9.25
N ASP A 122 -1.87 -6.40 8.40
CA ASP A 122 -0.47 -5.94 8.33
C ASP A 122 -0.30 -4.51 7.75
N ARG A 123 -1.40 -3.92 7.29
CA ARG A 123 -1.52 -2.55 6.78
C ARG A 123 -0.77 -2.29 5.46
N GLY A 124 -0.50 -3.34 4.68
CA GLY A 124 -0.03 -3.26 3.30
C GLY A 124 1.47 -3.51 3.13
N VAL A 125 1.80 -4.54 2.35
CA VAL A 125 3.17 -5.06 2.19
C VAL A 125 3.60 -5.20 0.73
N PHE A 126 2.74 -5.71 -0.16
CA PHE A 126 3.09 -5.97 -1.56
C PHE A 126 2.66 -4.86 -2.52
N ALA A 127 3.31 -4.78 -3.68
CA ALA A 127 3.01 -3.82 -4.76
C ALA A 127 2.94 -2.37 -4.26
N ARG A 128 4.08 -1.87 -3.75
CA ARG A 128 4.19 -0.55 -3.10
C ARG A 128 5.19 0.40 -3.77
N ALA A 129 5.99 -0.09 -4.71
CA ALA A 129 6.91 0.76 -5.45
C ALA A 129 6.14 1.54 -6.52
N SER A 130 6.73 2.63 -7.01
CA SER A 130 6.13 3.48 -8.05
C SER A 130 5.91 2.70 -9.34
N GLY A 131 4.67 2.67 -9.83
CA GLY A 131 4.27 1.91 -11.03
C GLY A 131 4.01 0.42 -10.79
N ASP A 132 4.25 -0.10 -9.59
CA ASP A 132 3.95 -1.50 -9.29
C ASP A 132 2.44 -1.74 -9.18
N TYR A 133 2.05 -2.94 -9.55
CA TYR A 133 0.72 -3.48 -9.31
C TYR A 133 0.80 -5.00 -9.12
N ALA A 134 -0.22 -5.54 -8.48
CA ALA A 134 -0.49 -6.95 -8.42
C ALA A 134 -1.81 -7.24 -9.15
N ILE A 135 -1.99 -8.47 -9.60
CA ILE A 135 -3.22 -8.91 -10.27
C ILE A 135 -3.86 -10.00 -9.41
N VAL A 136 -5.16 -9.90 -9.18
CA VAL A 136 -5.94 -10.99 -8.59
C VAL A 136 -6.11 -12.09 -9.63
N ILE A 137 -5.58 -13.29 -9.36
CA ILE A 137 -5.67 -14.41 -10.30
C ILE A 137 -6.95 -15.20 -10.07
N SER A 138 -7.17 -15.63 -8.83
CA SER A 138 -8.29 -16.50 -8.50
C SER A 138 -8.64 -16.43 -7.01
N HIS A 139 -9.90 -16.67 -6.69
CA HIS A 139 -10.34 -16.88 -5.31
C HIS A 139 -10.65 -18.35 -5.06
N ASN A 140 -10.23 -18.86 -3.91
CA ASN A 140 -10.53 -20.22 -3.48
C ASN A 140 -11.47 -20.16 -2.26
N PRO A 141 -12.79 -20.35 -2.44
CA PRO A 141 -13.77 -20.19 -1.36
C PRO A 141 -13.58 -21.21 -0.25
N ASP A 142 -13.20 -22.44 -0.60
CA ASP A 142 -13.10 -23.56 0.35
C ASP A 142 -12.03 -23.35 1.43
N ASN A 143 -10.94 -22.67 1.05
CA ASN A 143 -9.79 -22.43 1.91
C ASN A 143 -9.67 -20.96 2.35
N ASP A 144 -10.67 -20.11 2.08
CA ASP A 144 -10.63 -18.66 2.34
C ASP A 144 -9.32 -17.97 1.89
N THR A 145 -8.79 -18.40 0.73
CA THR A 145 -7.52 -17.90 0.19
C THR A 145 -7.68 -17.33 -1.20
N SER A 146 -6.88 -16.32 -1.50
CA SER A 146 -6.83 -15.64 -2.79
C SER A 146 -5.43 -15.75 -3.38
N ARG A 147 -5.35 -16.03 -4.67
CA ARG A 147 -4.08 -16.11 -5.40
C ARG A 147 -3.84 -14.78 -6.11
N ILE A 148 -2.69 -14.17 -5.84
CA ILE A 148 -2.26 -12.92 -6.47
C ILE A 148 -0.99 -13.12 -7.28
N LYS A 149 -0.85 -12.38 -8.39
CA LYS A 149 0.39 -12.23 -9.14
C LYS A 149 1.13 -10.99 -8.61
N LEU A 150 2.34 -11.18 -8.10
CA LEU A 150 3.20 -10.09 -7.64
C LEU A 150 3.86 -9.36 -8.83
N PRO A 151 4.39 -8.13 -8.64
CA PRO A 151 5.14 -7.41 -9.67
C PRO A 151 6.32 -8.20 -10.26
N SER A 152 6.93 -9.09 -9.46
CA SER A 152 8.00 -9.99 -9.90
C SER A 152 7.53 -11.12 -10.84
N GLY A 153 6.22 -11.25 -11.06
CA GLY A 153 5.60 -12.38 -11.79
C GLY A 153 5.33 -13.61 -10.92
N ALA A 154 5.87 -13.67 -9.70
CA ALA A 154 5.63 -14.77 -8.78
C ALA A 154 4.16 -14.82 -8.35
N LYS A 155 3.59 -16.02 -8.30
CA LYS A 155 2.24 -16.26 -7.78
C LYS A 155 2.33 -16.49 -6.28
N LYS A 156 1.53 -15.76 -5.50
CA LYS A 156 1.48 -15.89 -4.04
C LYS A 156 0.04 -16.15 -3.59
N ILE A 157 -0.12 -17.01 -2.59
CA ILE A 157 -1.39 -17.26 -1.94
C ILE A 157 -1.42 -16.42 -0.67
N VAL A 158 -2.52 -15.70 -0.45
CA VAL A 158 -2.77 -14.85 0.72
C VAL A 158 -4.19 -15.10 1.23
N PRO A 159 -4.49 -14.89 2.52
CA PRO A 159 -5.85 -14.95 3.03
C PRO A 159 -6.78 -13.99 2.28
N SER A 160 -8.00 -14.42 1.95
CA SER A 160 -8.96 -13.63 1.18
C SER A 160 -9.49 -12.39 1.91
N ASP A 161 -9.30 -12.33 3.23
CA ASP A 161 -9.62 -11.16 4.07
C ASP A 161 -8.51 -10.10 4.07
N CYS A 162 -7.36 -10.37 3.45
CA CYS A 162 -6.31 -9.38 3.27
C CYS A 162 -6.84 -8.20 2.46
N ARG A 163 -6.47 -6.99 2.87
CA ARG A 163 -6.89 -5.76 2.18
C ARG A 163 -5.99 -5.47 0.98
N ALA A 164 -6.58 -4.87 -0.04
CA ALA A 164 -5.87 -4.31 -1.18
C ALA A 164 -6.52 -3.00 -1.62
N MET A 165 -5.71 -2.09 -2.18
CA MET A 165 -6.21 -0.88 -2.83
C MET A 165 -6.43 -1.17 -4.32
N ILE A 166 -7.53 -0.70 -4.89
CA ILE A 166 -7.79 -0.83 -6.32
C ILE A 166 -6.92 0.14 -7.12
N GLY A 167 -6.25 -0.36 -8.15
CA GLY A 167 -5.42 0.42 -9.08
C GLY A 167 -3.92 0.10 -9.00
N GLN A 168 -3.14 0.83 -9.80
CA GLN A 168 -1.67 0.78 -9.80
C GLN A 168 -1.10 1.87 -8.89
N VAL A 169 0.11 1.67 -8.35
CA VAL A 169 0.81 2.71 -7.58
C VAL A 169 1.22 3.87 -8.50
N ALA A 170 0.93 5.10 -8.09
CA ALA A 170 1.30 6.30 -8.85
C ALA A 170 2.82 6.50 -9.01
N GLY A 171 3.20 7.29 -10.01
CA GLY A 171 4.60 7.63 -10.30
C GLY A 171 5.35 6.58 -11.12
N GLY A 172 4.62 5.75 -11.89
CA GLY A 172 5.21 4.82 -12.85
C GLY A 172 6.08 5.49 -13.91
N GLY A 173 6.91 4.70 -14.60
CA GLY A 173 7.77 5.19 -15.69
C GLY A 173 9.03 5.95 -15.25
N ARG A 174 9.23 6.21 -13.95
CA ARG A 174 10.43 6.89 -13.42
C ARG A 174 11.74 6.20 -13.84
N THR A 175 11.72 4.88 -13.98
CA THR A 175 12.88 4.06 -14.34
C THR A 175 13.27 4.13 -15.81
N GLU A 176 12.36 4.58 -16.68
CA GLU A 176 12.60 4.65 -18.13
C GLU A 176 13.55 5.78 -18.51
N LYS A 177 13.62 6.84 -17.69
CA LYS A 177 14.49 7.99 -17.95
C LYS A 177 15.95 7.67 -17.57
N PRO A 178 16.93 7.81 -18.48
CA PRO A 178 18.33 7.58 -18.15
C PRO A 178 18.89 8.63 -17.18
N LEU A 179 19.76 8.20 -16.26
CA LEU A 179 20.51 9.09 -15.38
C LEU A 179 21.77 9.59 -16.12
N LEU A 180 21.79 10.87 -16.47
CA LEU A 180 22.87 11.46 -17.28
C LEU A 180 24.07 11.97 -16.47
N LYS A 181 23.88 12.16 -15.16
CA LYS A 181 24.89 12.75 -14.26
C LYS A 181 25.13 11.82 -13.07
N ALA A 182 26.40 11.72 -12.67
CA ALA A 182 26.82 11.05 -11.44
C ALA A 182 26.57 11.93 -10.20
#